data_AF-A0A958UV92-F1
#
_entry.id   AF-A0A958UV92-F1
#
_cell.length_a   1.000
_cell.length_b   1.000
_cell.length_c   1.000
_cell.angle_alpha   90.00
_cell.angle_beta   90.00
_cell.angle_gamma   90.00
#
_symmetry.space_group_name_H-M   'P 1'
#
loop_
_entity.id
_entity.type
_entity.pdbx_description
1 polymer ?
#
loop_
_entity_poly.entity_id
_entity_poly.type
_entity_poly.pdbx_seq_one_letter_code
_entity_poly.pdbx_strand_id
1 'polypeptide(L)'
;MKQKDNIDQLFDRLQGDFDFHEPETGHEARFLEKLDTKTLALTPKRKSIWKPFLGIAASITLLVSLFVFTQKDETTKDLASVSPEMQQTQDFFTTSINAELKKLDAEKSPETLALIEDALKQINLLESEYQKLKTDLYESGNDQRVIYAMIGNFQNRIDILNTVMEQIETIKQLKNLNTNESSITL
;
A
#
# COMPACT_ATOMS: atom_id res chain seq x y z
N MET A 1 44.36 -70.78 -11.06
CA MET A 1 43.55 -71.62 -11.98
C MET A 1 42.08 -71.38 -11.66
N LYS A 2 41.25 -71.12 -12.67
CA LYS A 2 39.79 -70.90 -12.53
C LYS A 2 39.10 -72.24 -12.28
N GLN A 3 38.17 -72.30 -11.33
CA GLN A 3 37.15 -73.34 -11.28
C GLN A 3 35.82 -72.67 -11.62
N LYS A 4 35.21 -73.09 -12.73
CA LYS A 4 33.96 -72.59 -13.28
C LYS A 4 32.92 -73.65 -12.92
N ASP A 5 32.19 -73.47 -11.83
CA ASP A 5 31.14 -74.40 -11.47
C ASP A 5 29.89 -74.02 -12.31
N ASN A 6 29.62 -74.83 -13.34
CA ASN A 6 28.51 -74.64 -14.27
C ASN A 6 27.19 -74.96 -13.56
N ILE A 7 26.18 -74.12 -13.80
CA ILE A 7 24.80 -74.25 -13.27
C ILE A 7 24.21 -75.64 -13.55
N ASP A 8 24.65 -76.33 -14.61
CA ASP A 8 24.26 -77.71 -14.91
C ASP A 8 24.58 -78.67 -13.76
N GLN A 9 25.74 -78.52 -13.09
CA GLN A 9 26.11 -79.32 -11.91
C GLN A 9 25.30 -78.97 -10.65
N LEU A 10 24.66 -77.79 -10.62
CA LEU A 10 23.76 -77.40 -9.54
C LEU A 10 22.39 -78.05 -9.75
N PHE A 11 21.88 -78.06 -10.98
CA PHE A 11 20.62 -78.72 -11.32
C PHE A 11 20.71 -80.24 -11.24
N ASP A 12 21.79 -80.87 -11.72
CA ASP A 12 21.99 -82.32 -11.60
C ASP A 12 22.00 -82.77 -10.12
N ARG A 13 22.56 -81.95 -9.23
CA ARG A 13 22.64 -82.24 -7.78
C ARG A 13 21.30 -82.08 -7.07
N LEU A 14 20.47 -81.17 -7.54
CA LEU A 14 19.16 -80.87 -6.97
C LEU A 14 18.03 -81.58 -7.73
N GLN A 15 18.37 -82.38 -8.75
CA GLN A 15 17.43 -83.15 -9.54
C GLN A 15 16.77 -84.20 -8.65
N GLY A 16 15.47 -84.01 -8.41
CA GLY A 16 14.66 -84.85 -7.52
C GLY A 16 14.29 -84.18 -6.19
N ASP A 17 15.00 -83.14 -5.74
CA ASP A 17 14.75 -82.48 -4.44
C ASP A 17 13.59 -81.47 -4.49
N PHE A 18 13.13 -81.13 -5.70
CA PHE A 18 12.05 -80.16 -5.92
C PHE A 18 10.64 -80.76 -5.96
N ASP A 19 10.51 -82.09 -6.08
CA ASP A 19 9.23 -82.76 -6.33
C ASP A 19 8.55 -83.29 -5.05
N PHE A 20 8.91 -82.76 -3.87
CA PHE A 20 8.45 -83.31 -2.58
C PHE A 20 7.39 -82.50 -1.85
N HIS A 21 7.08 -81.28 -2.30
CA HIS A 21 6.13 -80.43 -1.57
C HIS A 21 5.14 -79.74 -2.51
N GLU A 22 3.89 -80.19 -2.45
CA GLU A 22 2.77 -79.42 -2.97
C GLU A 22 2.52 -78.22 -2.05
N PRO A 23 2.22 -77.02 -2.59
CA PRO A 23 1.88 -75.87 -1.77
C PRO A 23 0.70 -76.17 -0.84
N GLU A 24 0.67 -75.51 0.32
CA GLU A 24 -0.48 -75.62 1.22
C GLU A 24 -1.79 -75.31 0.50
N THR A 25 -2.87 -76.01 0.86
CA THR A 25 -4.19 -75.83 0.27
C THR A 25 -4.62 -74.35 0.32
N GLY A 26 -5.18 -73.88 -0.79
CA GLY A 26 -5.55 -72.47 -0.97
C GLY A 26 -4.39 -71.53 -1.37
N HIS A 27 -3.18 -72.05 -1.65
CA HIS A 27 -2.07 -71.23 -2.17
C HIS A 27 -2.47 -70.44 -3.42
N GLU A 28 -3.14 -71.07 -4.39
CA GLU A 28 -3.59 -70.40 -5.61
C GLU A 28 -4.56 -69.24 -5.34
N ALA A 29 -5.51 -69.44 -4.42
CA ALA A 29 -6.44 -68.39 -4.00
C ALA A 29 -5.71 -67.21 -3.35
N ARG A 30 -4.77 -67.48 -2.43
CA ARG A 30 -3.92 -66.45 -1.81
C ARG A 30 -3.02 -65.75 -2.83
N PHE A 31 -2.56 -66.48 -3.86
CA PHE A 31 -1.75 -65.92 -4.94
C PHE A 31 -2.58 -64.97 -5.80
N LEU A 32 -3.78 -65.35 -6.21
CA LEU A 32 -4.71 -64.51 -6.97
C LEU A 32 -5.13 -63.27 -6.17
N GLU A 33 -5.43 -63.42 -4.88
CA GLU A 33 -5.71 -62.30 -3.97
C GLU A 33 -4.53 -61.31 -3.91
N LYS A 34 -3.29 -61.83 -3.86
CA LYS A 34 -2.07 -61.00 -3.86
C LYS A 34 -1.78 -60.35 -5.22
N LEU A 35 -2.29 -60.94 -6.32
CA LEU A 35 -2.22 -60.38 -7.67
C LEU A 35 -3.21 -59.21 -7.81
N ASP A 36 -4.44 -59.40 -7.34
CA ASP A 36 -5.53 -58.41 -7.42
C ASP A 36 -5.30 -57.21 -6.48
N THR A 37 -4.71 -57.44 -5.31
CA THR A 37 -4.30 -56.34 -4.40
C THR A 37 -3.18 -55.47 -4.98
N LYS A 38 -2.38 -55.97 -5.93
CA LYS A 38 -1.33 -55.17 -6.61
C LYS A 38 -1.85 -54.40 -7.83
N THR A 39 -2.90 -54.85 -8.49
CA THR A 39 -3.54 -54.12 -9.61
C THR A 39 -4.42 -52.96 -9.13
N LEU A 40 -4.82 -52.95 -7.85
CA LEU A 40 -5.60 -51.87 -7.23
C LEU A 40 -4.75 -50.78 -6.53
N ALA A 41 -3.42 -50.91 -6.49
CA ALA A 41 -2.53 -49.91 -5.90
C ALA A 41 -2.13 -48.77 -6.85
N LEU A 42 -2.90 -48.51 -7.90
CA LEU A 42 -2.85 -47.27 -8.71
C LEU A 42 -3.95 -46.30 -8.27
N THR A 43 -4.03 -46.00 -6.98
CA THR A 43 -4.68 -44.75 -6.56
C THR A 43 -3.59 -43.68 -6.45
N PRO A 44 -3.59 -42.63 -7.30
CA PRO A 44 -2.68 -41.53 -7.06
C PRO A 44 -3.01 -40.97 -5.67
N LYS A 45 -2.02 -40.91 -4.77
CA LYS A 45 -2.15 -40.13 -3.52
C LYS A 45 -2.64 -38.75 -3.93
N ARG A 46 -3.92 -38.43 -3.68
CA ARG A 46 -4.48 -37.10 -3.90
C ARG A 46 -3.66 -36.13 -3.05
N LYS A 47 -2.67 -35.48 -3.67
CA LYS A 47 -2.00 -34.34 -3.04
C LYS A 47 -3.09 -33.30 -2.84
N SER A 48 -3.38 -32.98 -1.58
CA SER A 48 -4.39 -32.01 -1.20
C SER A 48 -4.09 -30.68 -1.90
N ILE A 49 -4.97 -30.35 -2.87
CA ILE A 49 -4.91 -29.17 -3.74
C ILE A 49 -5.09 -27.87 -2.92
N TRP A 50 -5.37 -28.00 -1.61
CA TRP A 50 -5.57 -26.90 -0.68
C TRP A 50 -4.28 -26.43 0.00
N LYS A 51 -3.19 -27.23 -0.09
CA LYS A 51 -1.88 -26.85 0.48
C LYS A 51 -1.27 -25.56 -0.13
N PRO A 52 -1.36 -25.26 -1.44
CA PRO A 52 -0.81 -24.00 -1.97
C PRO A 52 -1.62 -22.76 -1.57
N PHE A 53 -2.94 -22.87 -1.37
CA PHE A 53 -3.78 -21.73 -0.97
C PHE A 53 -3.53 -21.29 0.47
N LEU A 54 -3.08 -22.20 1.35
CA LEU A 54 -2.73 -21.86 2.72
C LEU A 54 -1.49 -20.95 2.80
N GLY A 55 -0.50 -21.16 1.92
CA GLY A 55 0.68 -20.30 1.82
C GLY A 55 0.37 -18.92 1.22
N ILE A 56 -0.55 -18.88 0.24
CA ILE A 56 -1.02 -17.62 -0.35
C ILE A 56 -1.78 -16.79 0.68
N ALA A 57 -2.73 -17.39 1.40
CA ALA A 57 -3.47 -16.70 2.46
C ALA A 57 -2.52 -16.15 3.53
N ALA A 58 -1.54 -16.94 4.00
CA ALA A 58 -0.56 -16.48 4.98
C ALA A 58 0.28 -15.29 4.46
N SER A 59 0.69 -15.30 3.19
CA SER A 59 1.44 -14.20 2.58
C SER A 59 0.60 -12.92 2.43
N ILE A 60 -0.68 -13.05 2.05
CA ILE A 60 -1.60 -11.93 1.95
C ILE A 60 -1.91 -11.37 3.35
N THR A 61 -2.18 -12.22 4.33
CA THR A 61 -2.42 -11.81 5.71
C THR A 61 -1.19 -11.14 6.31
N LEU A 62 0.03 -11.62 6.02
CA LEU A 62 1.27 -11.00 6.47
C LEU A 62 1.55 -9.65 5.79
N LEU A 63 1.26 -9.52 4.50
CA LEU A 63 1.36 -8.24 3.79
C LEU A 63 0.32 -7.23 4.31
N VAL A 64 -0.93 -7.68 4.52
CA VAL A 64 -2.00 -6.84 5.08
C VAL A 64 -1.71 -6.46 6.53
N SER A 65 -1.22 -7.39 7.35
CA SER A 65 -0.87 -7.09 8.75
C SER A 65 0.33 -6.17 8.85
N LEU A 66 1.35 -6.35 8.00
CA LEU A 66 2.48 -5.44 7.92
C LEU A 66 2.02 -4.05 7.46
N PHE A 67 1.17 -3.98 6.43
CA PHE A 67 0.60 -2.72 5.94
C PHE A 67 -0.22 -2.00 7.02
N VAL A 68 -1.14 -2.69 7.70
CA VAL A 68 -1.95 -2.14 8.81
C VAL A 68 -1.07 -1.75 10.00
N PHE A 69 -0.03 -2.53 10.33
CA PHE A 69 0.88 -2.22 11.44
C PHE A 69 1.82 -1.05 11.14
N THR A 70 2.17 -0.82 9.86
CA THR A 70 2.90 0.38 9.42
C THR A 70 1.99 1.61 9.33
N GLN A 71 0.69 1.41 9.11
CA GLN A 71 -0.33 2.43 9.29
C GLN A 71 -0.78 2.47 10.75
N LYS A 72 0.17 2.67 11.68
CA LYS A 72 -0.24 3.32 12.93
C LYS A 72 -0.84 4.64 12.50
N ASP A 73 -2.14 4.81 12.73
CA ASP A 73 -2.76 6.12 12.73
C ASP A 73 -1.93 6.94 13.73
N GLU A 74 -1.01 7.74 13.20
CA GLU A 74 -0.46 8.87 13.91
C GLU A 74 -1.70 9.54 14.48
N THR A 75 -1.86 9.55 15.80
CA THR A 75 -2.82 10.44 16.43
C THR A 75 -2.26 11.82 16.15
N THR A 76 -2.53 12.34 14.94
CA THR A 76 -1.90 13.54 14.40
C THR A 76 -2.38 14.67 15.27
N LYS A 77 -1.51 15.08 16.18
CA LYS A 77 -1.80 16.18 17.08
C LYS A 77 -1.78 17.45 16.26
N ASP A 78 -2.92 18.09 16.15
CA ASP A 78 -3.08 19.39 15.51
C ASP A 78 -3.65 20.40 16.52
N LEU A 79 -3.93 21.62 16.08
CA LEU A 79 -4.50 22.63 16.99
C LEU A 79 -5.83 22.15 17.60
N ALA A 80 -6.65 21.41 16.85
CA ALA A 80 -7.91 20.90 17.35
C ALA A 80 -7.76 19.95 18.55
N SER A 81 -6.62 19.28 18.66
CA SER A 81 -6.32 18.42 19.81
C SER A 81 -5.90 19.15 21.09
N VAL A 82 -5.66 20.47 21.03
CA VAL A 82 -5.19 21.28 22.18
C VAL A 82 -6.35 21.72 23.07
N SER A 83 -7.40 22.30 22.49
CA SER A 83 -8.61 22.74 23.19
C SER A 83 -9.78 22.95 22.22
N PRO A 84 -11.03 23.02 22.70
CA PRO A 84 -12.19 23.34 21.85
C PRO A 84 -12.05 24.67 21.10
N GLU A 85 -11.45 25.69 21.73
CA GLU A 85 -11.22 27.00 21.11
C GLU A 85 -10.15 26.92 20.00
N MET A 86 -9.13 26.08 20.18
CA MET A 86 -8.12 25.82 19.16
C MET A 86 -8.65 25.00 17.99
N GLN A 87 -9.61 24.10 18.24
CA GLN A 87 -10.37 23.44 17.18
C GLN A 87 -11.16 24.46 16.34
N GLN A 88 -11.92 25.34 17.00
CA GLN A 88 -12.65 26.40 16.31
C GLN A 88 -11.72 27.30 15.49
N THR A 89 -10.54 27.60 16.03
CA THR A 89 -9.51 28.39 15.34
C THR A 89 -9.01 27.69 14.08
N GLN A 90 -8.68 26.39 14.17
CA GLN A 90 -8.26 25.59 13.03
C GLN A 90 -9.36 25.51 11.96
N ASP A 91 -10.61 25.26 12.37
CA ASP A 91 -11.75 25.16 11.47
C ASP A 91 -12.01 26.49 10.74
N PHE A 92 -11.95 27.61 11.47
CA PHE A 92 -12.11 28.95 10.90
C PHE A 92 -11.05 29.23 9.82
N PHE A 93 -9.77 29.03 10.15
CA PHE A 93 -8.68 29.30 9.20
C PHE A 93 -8.71 28.37 8.00
N THR A 94 -8.93 27.07 8.22
CA THR A 94 -9.01 26.09 7.14
C THR A 94 -10.16 26.41 6.19
N THR A 95 -11.33 26.76 6.72
CA THR A 95 -12.49 27.17 5.91
C THR A 95 -12.19 28.44 5.11
N SER A 96 -11.60 29.44 5.74
CA SER A 96 -11.25 30.73 5.12
C SER A 96 -10.23 30.54 3.99
N ILE A 97 -9.16 29.78 4.23
CA ILE A 97 -8.12 29.48 3.24
C ILE A 97 -8.72 28.72 2.05
N ASN A 98 -9.56 27.72 2.30
CA ASN A 98 -10.21 26.96 1.22
C ASN A 98 -11.13 27.83 0.37
N ALA A 99 -11.89 28.73 1.01
CA ALA A 99 -12.74 29.68 0.29
C ALA A 99 -11.90 30.62 -0.59
N GLU A 100 -10.79 31.14 -0.06
CA GLU A 100 -9.92 32.07 -0.78
C GLU A 100 -9.15 31.38 -1.91
N LEU A 101 -8.66 30.15 -1.70
CA LEU A 101 -8.07 29.33 -2.77
C LEU A 101 -9.06 29.09 -3.92
N LYS A 102 -10.34 28.89 -3.62
CA LYS A 102 -11.38 28.73 -4.64
C LYS A 102 -11.62 30.01 -5.43
N LYS A 103 -11.60 31.18 -4.77
CA LYS A 103 -11.64 32.47 -5.48
C LYS A 103 -10.42 32.65 -6.37
N LEU A 104 -9.23 32.38 -5.82
CA LEU A 104 -7.97 32.48 -6.56
C LEU A 104 -7.94 31.59 -7.82
N ASP A 105 -8.49 30.38 -7.74
CA ASP A 105 -8.61 29.48 -8.88
C ASP A 105 -9.52 30.03 -9.98
N ALA A 106 -10.63 30.68 -9.60
CA ALA A 106 -11.54 31.33 -10.55
C ALA A 106 -10.91 32.54 -11.27
N GLU A 107 -9.78 33.04 -10.77
CA GLU A 107 -9.08 34.20 -11.30
C GLU A 107 -7.94 33.89 -12.28
N LYS A 108 -7.82 32.62 -12.69
CA LYS A 108 -6.83 32.18 -13.67
C LYS A 108 -7.10 32.76 -15.05
N SER A 109 -6.12 33.48 -15.56
CA SER A 109 -6.03 33.96 -16.94
C SER A 109 -4.56 33.91 -17.41
N PRO A 110 -4.26 34.06 -18.72
CA PRO A 110 -2.88 34.10 -19.20
C PRO A 110 -2.02 35.16 -18.49
N GLU A 111 -2.62 36.28 -18.08
CA GLU A 111 -1.94 37.40 -17.42
C GLU A 111 -1.70 37.15 -15.91
N THR A 112 -2.55 36.36 -15.25
CA THR A 112 -2.46 36.10 -13.79
C THR A 112 -1.81 34.76 -13.46
N LEU A 113 -1.68 33.85 -14.44
CA LEU A 113 -1.29 32.45 -14.22
C LEU A 113 0.03 32.31 -13.46
N ALA A 114 1.08 33.02 -13.89
CA ALA A 114 2.40 32.92 -13.26
C ALA A 114 2.39 33.35 -11.79
N LEU A 115 1.64 34.39 -11.46
CA LEU A 115 1.48 34.88 -10.08
C LEU A 115 0.71 33.87 -9.22
N ILE A 116 -0.38 33.32 -9.76
CA ILE A 116 -1.19 32.30 -9.06
C ILE A 116 -0.36 31.03 -8.81
N GLU A 117 0.40 30.56 -9.80
CA GLU A 117 1.24 29.38 -9.64
C GLU A 117 2.33 29.57 -8.59
N ASP A 118 2.94 30.75 -8.52
CA ASP A 118 3.93 31.07 -7.49
C ASP A 118 3.29 31.09 -6.09
N ALA A 119 2.13 31.74 -5.96
CA ALA A 119 1.37 31.77 -4.71
C ALA A 119 1.04 30.34 -4.22
N LEU A 120 0.56 29.47 -5.12
CA LEU A 120 0.24 28.08 -4.76
C LEU A 120 1.48 27.30 -4.32
N LYS A 121 2.66 27.56 -4.89
CA LYS A 121 3.92 26.95 -4.42
C LYS A 121 4.24 27.39 -2.99
N GLN A 122 4.11 28.68 -2.69
CA GLN A 122 4.35 29.19 -1.34
C GLN A 122 3.34 28.62 -0.32
N ILE A 123 2.06 28.53 -0.69
CA ILE A 123 1.03 27.91 0.16
C ILE A 123 1.34 26.43 0.43
N ASN A 124 1.79 25.68 -0.58
CA ASN A 124 2.16 24.28 -0.41
C ASN A 124 3.40 24.10 0.49
N LEU A 125 4.36 25.03 0.42
CA LEU A 125 5.50 25.05 1.33
C LEU A 125 5.03 25.26 2.78
N LEU A 126 4.18 26.26 3.02
CA LEU A 126 3.62 26.53 4.35
C LEU A 126 2.77 25.35 4.86
N GLU A 127 2.00 24.68 4.00
CA GLU A 127 1.28 23.46 4.39
C GLU A 127 2.25 22.35 4.83
N SER A 128 3.35 22.15 4.10
CA SER A 128 4.38 21.17 4.50
C SER A 128 5.02 21.54 5.85
N GLU A 129 5.27 22.82 6.11
CA GLU A 129 5.75 23.30 7.41
C GLU A 129 4.73 23.06 8.52
N TYR A 130 3.43 23.26 8.25
CA TYR A 130 2.36 22.96 9.21
C TYR A 130 2.35 21.48 9.60
N GLN A 131 2.58 20.57 8.65
CA GLN A 131 2.67 19.14 8.97
C GLN A 131 3.86 18.83 9.90
N LYS A 132 5.00 19.53 9.75
CA LYS A 132 6.12 19.39 10.69
C LYS A 132 5.77 19.94 12.07
N LEU A 133 5.08 21.07 12.13
CA LEU A 133 4.63 21.67 13.38
C LEU A 133 3.65 20.76 14.14
N LYS A 134 2.83 19.94 13.46
CA LYS A 134 2.01 18.91 14.12
C LYS A 134 2.86 17.88 14.87
N THR A 135 3.94 17.40 14.24
CA THR A 135 4.90 16.50 14.88
C THR A 135 5.56 17.20 16.07
N ASP A 136 6.04 18.43 15.90
CA ASP A 136 6.65 19.21 16.99
C ASP A 136 5.66 19.44 18.15
N LEU A 137 4.37 19.66 17.86
CA LEU A 137 3.33 19.87 18.87
C LEU A 137 3.09 18.60 19.70
N TYR A 138 3.14 17.44 19.04
CA TYR A 138 3.08 16.14 19.68
C TYR A 138 4.29 15.92 20.60
N GLU A 139 5.49 16.03 20.05
CA GLU A 139 6.75 15.75 20.76
C GLU A 139 7.01 16.72 21.91
N SER A 140 6.65 18.00 21.74
CA SER A 140 6.83 19.04 22.76
C SER A 140 5.77 19.01 23.87
N GLY A 141 4.72 18.21 23.73
CA GLY A 141 3.65 18.14 24.73
C GLY A 141 2.76 19.39 24.77
N ASN A 142 2.41 19.96 23.61
CA ASN A 142 1.65 21.22 23.46
C ASN A 142 2.41 22.48 23.89
N ASP A 143 3.68 22.62 23.50
CA ASP A 143 4.41 23.85 23.72
C ASP A 143 3.70 25.05 23.05
N GLN A 144 3.44 26.10 23.82
CA GLN A 144 2.76 27.30 23.35
C GLN A 144 3.48 27.95 22.16
N ARG A 145 4.81 27.87 22.09
CA ARG A 145 5.58 28.41 20.96
C ARG A 145 5.27 27.68 19.67
N VAL A 146 5.06 26.37 19.72
CA VAL A 146 4.64 25.58 18.54
C VAL A 146 3.21 25.95 18.16
N ILE A 147 2.31 26.11 19.13
CA ILE A 147 0.94 26.59 18.88
C ILE A 147 0.96 27.97 18.18
N TYR A 148 1.78 28.91 18.65
CA TYR A 148 1.93 30.22 18.00
C TYR A 148 2.49 30.10 16.57
N ALA A 149 3.46 29.21 16.34
CA ALA A 149 3.99 28.96 15.01
C ALA A 149 2.92 28.36 14.07
N MET A 150 2.08 27.46 14.57
CA MET A 150 0.96 26.88 13.82
C MET A 150 -0.09 27.92 13.43
N ILE A 151 -0.45 28.81 14.36
CA ILE A 151 -1.36 29.94 14.07
C ILE A 151 -0.70 30.90 13.07
N GLY A 152 0.57 31.23 13.25
CA GLY A 152 1.33 32.08 12.34
C GLY A 152 1.40 31.50 10.92
N ASN A 153 1.51 30.18 10.78
CA ASN A 153 1.47 29.52 9.48
C ASN A 153 0.13 29.75 8.76
N PHE A 154 -1.01 29.61 9.47
CA PHE A 154 -2.32 29.94 8.91
C PHE A 154 -2.41 31.40 8.48
N GLN A 155 -1.93 32.32 9.31
CA GLN A 155 -1.92 33.76 9.01
C GLN A 155 -1.09 34.06 7.76
N ASN A 156 0.12 33.54 7.67
CA ASN A 156 0.99 33.72 6.50
C ASN A 156 0.33 33.24 5.20
N ARG A 157 -0.38 32.11 5.25
CA ARG A 157 -1.13 31.62 4.08
C ARG A 157 -2.22 32.58 3.65
N ILE A 158 -2.96 33.14 4.60
CA ILE A 158 -4.00 34.13 4.31
C ILE A 158 -3.40 35.41 3.74
N ASP A 159 -2.28 35.88 4.31
CA ASP A 159 -1.60 37.09 3.84
C ASP A 159 -1.11 36.94 2.39
N ILE A 160 -0.56 35.78 2.03
CA ILE A 160 -0.18 35.46 0.65
C ILE A 160 -1.42 35.51 -0.27
N LEU A 161 -2.51 34.84 0.12
CA LEU A 161 -3.72 34.78 -0.69
C LEU A 161 -4.33 36.17 -0.91
N ASN A 162 -4.43 36.99 0.14
CA ASN A 162 -4.94 38.35 0.06
C ASN A 162 -4.06 39.24 -0.84
N THR A 163 -2.74 39.17 -0.63
CA THR A 163 -1.77 39.96 -1.40
C THR A 163 -1.84 39.63 -2.89
N VAL A 164 -1.97 38.35 -3.22
CA VAL A 164 -2.07 37.89 -4.61
C VAL A 164 -3.40 38.33 -5.23
N MET A 165 -4.48 38.32 -4.45
CA MET A 165 -5.78 38.78 -4.93
C MET A 165 -5.79 40.28 -5.25
N GLU A 166 -5.20 41.10 -4.39
CA GLU A 166 -5.03 42.54 -4.64
C GLU A 166 -4.21 42.81 -5.91
N GLN A 167 -3.15 42.04 -6.14
CA GLN A 167 -2.34 42.15 -7.36
C GLN A 167 -3.13 41.73 -8.61
N ILE A 168 -3.94 40.68 -8.53
CA ILE A 168 -4.83 40.25 -9.63
C ILE A 168 -5.84 41.35 -9.97
N GLU A 169 -6.47 41.95 -8.96
CA GLU A 169 -7.40 43.06 -9.16
C GLU A 169 -6.72 44.25 -9.83
N THR A 170 -5.50 44.58 -9.43
CA THR A 170 -4.68 45.63 -10.05
C THR A 170 -4.41 45.34 -11.54
N ILE A 171 -4.02 44.10 -11.86
CA ILE A 171 -3.78 43.67 -13.25
C ILE A 171 -5.05 43.84 -14.10
N LYS A 172 -6.20 43.43 -13.58
CA LYS A 172 -7.49 43.58 -14.28
C LYS A 172 -7.85 45.04 -14.54
N GLN A 173 -7.66 45.91 -13.54
CA GLN A 173 -7.94 47.34 -13.68
C GLN A 173 -7.08 47.97 -14.78
N LEU A 174 -5.78 47.67 -14.81
CA LEU A 174 -4.85 48.17 -15.83
C LEU A 174 -5.24 47.70 -17.24
N LYS A 175 -5.65 46.43 -17.41
CA LYS A 175 -6.11 45.90 -18.70
C LYS A 175 -7.36 46.62 -19.22
N ASN A 176 -8.31 46.92 -18.33
CA ASN A 176 -9.54 47.62 -18.69
C ASN A 176 -9.27 49.07 -19.14
N LEU A 177 -8.35 49.78 -18.46
CA LEU A 177 -7.96 51.14 -18.84
C LEU A 177 -7.35 51.18 -20.25
N ASN A 178 -6.40 50.28 -20.53
CA ASN A 178 -5.74 50.20 -21.85
C ASN A 178 -6.70 49.86 -22.99
N THR A 179 -7.75 49.07 -22.70
CA THR A 179 -8.78 48.70 -23.70
C THR A 179 -9.69 49.89 -24.03
N ASN A 180 -10.01 50.73 -23.04
CA ASN A 180 -10.85 51.90 -23.23
C ASN A 180 -10.11 53.00 -24.01
N GLU A 181 -8.85 53.29 -23.71
CA GLU A 181 -8.06 54.29 -24.47
C GLU A 181 -7.86 53.89 -25.94
N SER A 182 -7.63 52.59 -26.21
CA SER A 182 -7.47 52.08 -27.59
C SER A 182 -8.77 52.17 -28.41
N SER A 183 -9.94 52.16 -27.75
CA SER A 183 -11.25 52.24 -28.40
C SER A 183 -11.71 53.67 -28.68
N ILE A 184 -11.15 54.68 -27.99
CA ILE A 184 -11.49 56.10 -28.16
C ILE A 184 -10.59 56.76 -29.23
N THR A 185 -9.50 56.09 -29.62
CA THR A 185 -8.49 56.62 -30.55
C THR A 185 -8.60 56.04 -31.98
N LEU A 186 -9.69 55.32 -32.29
CA LEU A 186 -10.06 54.83 -33.62
C LEU A 186 -11.38 55.45 -34.07
#